data_AF-F8R299-F1
#
_entry.id   AF-F8R299-F1
#
_cell.length_a   1.000
_cell.length_b   1.000
_cell.length_c   1.000
_cell.angle_alpha   90.00
_cell.angle_beta   90.00
_cell.angle_gamma   90.00
#
_symmetry.space_group_name_H-M   'P 1'
#
loop_
_entity.id
_entity.type
_entity.pdbx_description
1 polymer ?
#
loop_
_entity_poly.entity_id
_entity_poly.type
_entity_poly.pdbx_seq_one_letter_code
_entity_poly.pdbx_strand_id
1 'polypeptide(L)'
;ENPSKKCEERFKNDASKMACIPHCKYQYYGFVAMDNNIARPEISKFSNVLIKYNVVDKSLKAEIRKIMHECAKKVKKQAREDSHWLNCRTTINYYRCILTDKRIGPQRFDRAIQDYDETIKI
;
A
#
# COMPACT_ATOMS: atom_id res chain seq x y z
N GLU A 1 -0.97 17.46 10.98
CA GLU A 1 0.14 16.49 10.91
C GLU A 1 -0.02 15.65 9.63
N ASN A 2 0.96 14.85 9.18
CA ASN A 2 0.79 13.96 8.02
C ASN A 2 0.84 12.47 8.44
N PRO A 3 0.37 11.52 7.60
CA PRO A 3 0.37 10.09 7.94
C PRO A 3 1.74 9.54 8.33
N SER A 4 2.83 9.92 7.64
CA SER A 4 4.16 9.45 8.01
C SER A 4 4.54 9.81 9.43
N LYS A 5 4.44 11.09 9.80
CA LYS A 5 4.78 11.58 11.14
C LYS A 5 3.93 10.90 12.21
N LYS A 6 2.61 10.83 11.97
CA LYS A 6 1.68 10.22 12.93
C LYS A 6 1.97 8.73 13.15
N CYS A 7 2.28 7.99 12.08
CA CYS A 7 2.58 6.56 12.19
C CYS A 7 3.95 6.30 12.81
N GLU A 8 4.97 7.09 12.50
CA GLU A 8 6.30 6.99 13.12
C GLU A 8 6.24 7.29 14.61
N GLU A 9 5.57 8.38 14.99
CA GLU A 9 5.35 8.76 16.38
C GLU A 9 4.61 7.67 17.17
N ARG A 10 3.58 7.06 16.57
CA ARG A 10 2.80 5.97 17.18
C ARG A 10 3.66 4.75 17.56
N PHE A 11 4.68 4.43 16.76
CA PHE A 11 5.49 3.22 16.95
C PHE A 11 6.92 3.50 17.43
N LYS A 12 7.27 4.75 17.74
CA LYS A 12 8.64 5.17 18.08
C LYS A 12 9.27 4.41 19.26
N ASN A 13 8.44 4.00 20.23
CA ASN A 13 8.88 3.33 21.45
C ASN A 13 8.68 1.80 21.41
N ASP A 14 8.22 1.23 20.29
CA ASP A 14 7.94 -0.20 20.16
C ASP A 14 8.63 -0.75 18.91
N ALA A 15 9.89 -1.17 19.08
CA ALA A 15 10.69 -1.75 18.01
C ALA A 15 10.02 -2.97 17.35
N SER A 16 9.26 -3.76 18.13
CA SER A 16 8.54 -4.93 17.62
C SER A 16 7.43 -4.57 16.64
N LYS A 17 6.89 -3.34 16.75
CA LYS A 17 5.81 -2.83 15.88
C LYS A 17 6.27 -1.86 14.81
N MET A 18 7.57 -1.55 14.69
CA MET A 18 8.07 -0.71 13.60
C MET A 18 7.72 -1.26 12.21
N ALA A 19 7.61 -2.59 12.07
CA ALA A 19 7.15 -3.24 10.84
C ALA A 19 5.67 -2.90 10.48
N CYS A 20 4.89 -2.34 11.40
CA CYS A 20 3.53 -1.87 11.15
C CYS A 20 3.45 -0.43 10.64
N ILE A 21 4.57 0.32 10.59
CA ILE A 21 4.58 1.69 10.07
C ILE A 21 4.05 1.74 8.62
N PRO A 22 4.51 0.90 7.67
CA PRO A 22 3.98 0.93 6.29
C PRO A 22 2.47 0.64 6.23
N HIS A 23 2.01 -0.29 7.06
CA HIS A 23 0.60 -0.64 7.15
C HIS A 23 -0.25 0.53 7.67
N CYS A 24 0.20 1.18 8.74
CA CYS A 24 -0.45 2.38 9.27
C CYS A 24 -0.53 3.50 8.22
N LYS A 25 0.56 3.78 7.50
CA LYS A 25 0.56 4.79 6.42
C LYS A 25 -0.44 4.41 5.32
N TYR A 26 -0.45 3.15 4.89
CA TYR A 26 -1.34 2.67 3.82
C TYR A 26 -2.82 2.69 4.19
N GLN A 27 -3.16 2.57 5.48
CA GLN A 27 -4.52 2.76 5.97
C GLN A 27 -4.96 4.22 5.83
N TYR A 28 -4.14 5.19 6.23
CA TYR A 28 -4.44 6.61 6.02
C TYR A 28 -4.51 7.00 4.54
N TYR A 29 -3.70 6.35 3.68
CA TYR A 29 -3.74 6.57 2.23
C TYR A 29 -4.99 5.96 1.57
N GLY A 30 -5.68 5.04 2.25
CA GLY A 30 -6.80 4.27 1.71
C GLY A 30 -6.38 3.17 0.73
N PHE A 31 -5.14 2.69 0.83
CA PHE A 31 -4.63 1.56 0.01
C PHE A 31 -4.86 0.20 0.68
N VAL A 32 -5.18 0.22 1.96
CA VAL A 32 -5.59 -0.92 2.78
C VAL A 32 -6.71 -0.40 3.69
N ALA A 33 -7.75 -1.19 3.89
CA ALA A 33 -8.85 -0.82 4.78
C ALA A 33 -8.43 -0.89 6.26
N MET A 34 -9.22 -0.26 7.13
CA MET A 34 -8.96 -0.24 8.58
C MET A 34 -9.05 -1.63 9.22
N ASP A 35 -9.79 -2.56 8.61
CA ASP A 35 -9.88 -3.98 8.97
C ASP A 35 -8.79 -4.85 8.30
N ASN A 36 -7.77 -4.20 7.72
CA ASN A 36 -6.66 -4.77 6.97
C ASN A 36 -7.02 -5.38 5.61
N ASN A 37 -8.29 -5.27 5.17
CA ASN A 37 -8.72 -5.82 3.90
C ASN A 37 -8.19 -5.02 2.70
N ILE A 38 -8.11 -5.68 1.55
CA ILE A 38 -7.75 -5.08 0.26
C ILE A 38 -8.82 -5.51 -0.73
N ALA A 39 -9.77 -4.62 -1.02
CA ALA A 39 -10.85 -4.85 -1.96
C ALA A 39 -10.75 -3.88 -3.15
N ARG A 40 -11.78 -3.89 -4.00
CA ARG A 40 -11.84 -3.04 -5.19
C ARG A 40 -11.69 -1.53 -4.87
N PRO A 41 -12.27 -0.98 -3.79
CA PRO A 41 -12.09 0.44 -3.45
C PRO A 41 -10.62 0.79 -3.19
N GLU A 42 -9.91 -0.02 -2.42
CA GLU A 42 -8.50 0.21 -2.07
C GLU A 42 -7.60 0.10 -3.30
N ILE A 43 -7.84 -0.89 -4.16
CA ILE A 43 -7.15 -1.04 -5.45
C ILE A 43 -7.41 0.16 -6.37
N SER A 44 -8.66 0.62 -6.42
CA SER A 44 -9.05 1.79 -7.22
C SER A 44 -8.35 3.05 -6.71
N LYS A 45 -8.34 3.26 -5.39
CA LYS A 45 -7.65 4.38 -4.74
C LYS A 45 -6.15 4.36 -5.03
N PHE A 46 -5.51 3.22 -4.82
CA PHE A 46 -4.07 3.08 -5.01
C PHE A 46 -3.66 3.30 -6.48
N SER A 47 -4.32 2.62 -7.42
CA SER A 47 -4.05 2.81 -8.86
C SER A 47 -4.28 4.25 -9.31
N ASN A 48 -5.31 4.93 -8.81
CA ASN A 48 -5.57 6.33 -9.15
C ASN A 48 -4.46 7.26 -8.63
N VAL A 49 -3.88 7.00 -7.46
CA VAL A 49 -2.73 7.76 -6.96
C VAL A 49 -1.51 7.55 -7.86
N LEU A 50 -1.18 6.30 -8.20
CA LEU A 50 -0.04 6.02 -9.08
C LEU A 50 -0.18 6.69 -10.46
N ILE A 51 -1.39 6.77 -10.99
CA ILE A 51 -1.66 7.48 -12.25
C ILE A 51 -1.60 8.99 -12.07
N LYS A 52 -2.19 9.55 -11.00
CA LYS A 52 -2.19 10.99 -10.72
C LYS A 52 -0.77 11.55 -10.60
N TYR A 53 0.14 10.78 -10.00
CA TYR A 53 1.54 11.15 -9.80
C TYR A 53 2.47 10.62 -10.90
N ASN A 54 1.93 10.23 -12.07
CA ASN A 54 2.69 9.81 -13.25
C ASN A 54 3.69 8.64 -13.00
N VAL A 55 3.39 7.78 -12.02
CA VAL A 55 4.16 6.54 -11.80
C VAL A 55 3.82 5.53 -12.88
N VAL A 56 2.54 5.47 -13.27
CA VAL A 56 2.01 4.58 -14.30
C VAL A 56 1.18 5.41 -15.28
N ASP A 57 1.36 5.17 -16.57
CA ASP A 57 0.58 5.84 -17.60
C ASP A 57 -0.92 5.52 -17.47
N LYS A 58 -1.78 6.50 -17.76
CA LYS A 58 -3.23 6.34 -17.66
C LYS A 58 -3.78 5.24 -18.56
N SER A 59 -3.15 4.97 -19.71
CA SER A 59 -3.53 3.87 -20.62
C SER A 59 -3.36 2.50 -19.95
N LEU A 60 -2.41 2.36 -19.02
CA LEU A 60 -2.10 1.10 -18.32
C LEU A 60 -2.96 0.87 -17.06
N LYS A 61 -4.02 1.67 -16.89
CA LYS A 61 -4.87 1.65 -15.70
C LYS A 61 -5.52 0.28 -15.45
N ALA A 62 -5.96 -0.40 -16.52
CA ALA A 62 -6.60 -1.69 -16.39
C ALA A 62 -5.59 -2.77 -15.96
N GLU A 63 -4.39 -2.75 -16.54
CA GLU A 63 -3.31 -3.68 -16.29
C GLU A 63 -2.79 -3.55 -14.86
N ILE A 64 -2.54 -2.33 -14.38
CA ILE A 64 -2.06 -2.13 -13.01
C ILE A 64 -3.09 -2.58 -11.97
N ARG A 65 -4.38 -2.33 -12.23
CA ARG A 65 -5.46 -2.81 -11.35
C ARG A 65 -5.55 -4.32 -11.34
N LYS A 66 -5.33 -4.99 -12.49
CA LYS A 66 -5.27 -6.44 -12.57
C LYS A 66 -4.12 -7.00 -11.72
N ILE A 67 -2.93 -6.39 -11.78
CA ILE A 67 -1.79 -6.79 -10.94
C ILE A 67 -2.09 -6.62 -9.47
N MET A 68 -2.60 -5.46 -9.08
CA MET A 68 -3.01 -5.20 -7.69
C MET A 68 -4.04 -6.24 -7.22
N HIS A 69 -5.01 -6.60 -8.06
CA HIS A 69 -5.99 -7.63 -7.74
C HIS A 69 -5.36 -9.02 -7.54
N GLU A 70 -4.45 -9.43 -8.42
CA GLU A 70 -3.74 -10.71 -8.28
C GLU A 70 -2.80 -10.72 -7.07
N CYS A 71 -2.14 -9.61 -6.77
CA CYS A 71 -1.35 -9.46 -5.55
C CYS A 71 -2.21 -9.54 -4.28
N ALA A 72 -3.38 -8.90 -4.28
CA ALA A 72 -4.34 -8.98 -3.17
C ALA A 72 -4.83 -10.42 -2.96
N LYS A 73 -5.13 -11.17 -4.04
CA LYS A 73 -5.46 -12.59 -3.96
C LYS A 73 -4.30 -13.40 -3.37
N LYS A 74 -3.07 -13.17 -3.86
CA LYS A 74 -1.88 -13.90 -3.42
C LYS A 74 -1.65 -13.75 -1.92
N VAL A 75 -1.70 -12.53 -1.39
CA VAL A 75 -1.48 -12.31 0.06
C VAL A 75 -2.62 -12.86 0.92
N LYS A 76 -3.86 -12.83 0.42
CA LYS A 76 -5.02 -13.44 1.11
C LYS A 76 -4.91 -14.97 1.15
N LYS A 77 -4.46 -15.59 0.06
CA LYS A 77 -4.23 -17.03 -0.01
C LYS A 77 -3.16 -17.45 1.00
N GLN A 78 -2.01 -16.76 0.99
CA GLN A 78 -0.91 -17.04 1.91
C GLN A 78 -1.34 -16.90 3.37
N ALA A 79 -2.05 -15.83 3.73
CA ALA A 79 -2.51 -15.63 5.11
C ALA A 79 -3.41 -16.80 5.58
N ARG A 80 -4.34 -17.26 4.72
CA ARG A 80 -5.20 -18.41 5.02
C ARG A 80 -4.39 -19.70 5.22
N GLU A 81 -3.37 -19.93 4.38
CA GLU A 81 -2.48 -21.09 4.50
C GLU A 81 -1.70 -21.06 5.82
N ASP A 82 -1.27 -19.88 6.25
CA ASP A 82 -0.57 -19.64 7.51
C ASP A 82 -1.53 -19.57 8.73
N SER A 83 -2.81 -19.92 8.54
CA SER A 83 -3.86 -19.92 9.58
C SER A 83 -4.06 -18.59 10.30
N HIS A 84 -3.82 -17.47 9.62
CA HIS A 84 -4.08 -16.12 10.14
C HIS A 84 -4.79 -15.23 9.10
N TRP A 85 -5.19 -14.02 9.51
CA TRP A 85 -5.76 -13.03 8.58
C TRP A 85 -4.74 -11.93 8.22
N LEU A 86 -5.17 -10.99 7.36
CA LEU A 86 -4.34 -9.88 6.92
C LEU A 86 -3.88 -9.02 8.12
N ASN A 87 -2.59 -8.70 8.12
CA ASN A 87 -1.88 -7.97 9.18
C ASN A 87 -0.78 -7.06 8.58
N CYS A 88 0.02 -6.43 9.43
CA CYS A 88 1.12 -5.55 9.00
C CYS A 88 2.06 -6.18 7.95
N ARG A 89 2.40 -7.47 8.12
CA ARG A 89 3.27 -8.19 7.19
C ARG A 89 2.62 -8.39 5.84
N THR A 90 1.31 -8.65 5.82
CA THR A 90 0.58 -8.84 4.55
C THR A 90 0.54 -7.58 3.71
N THR A 91 0.49 -6.39 4.30
CA THR A 91 0.60 -5.12 3.55
C THR A 91 1.98 -4.94 2.92
N ILE A 92 3.06 -5.29 3.63
CA ILE A 92 4.41 -5.29 3.07
C ILE A 92 4.51 -6.26 1.88
N ASN A 93 3.96 -7.47 2.03
CA ASN A 93 3.96 -8.47 0.97
C ASN A 93 3.12 -8.01 -0.25
N TYR A 94 2.00 -7.34 0.00
CA TYR A 94 1.13 -6.80 -1.06
C TYR A 94 1.88 -5.73 -1.88
N TYR A 95 2.50 -4.78 -1.19
CA TYR A 95 3.35 -3.76 -1.78
C TYR A 95 4.50 -4.36 -2.61
N ARG A 96 5.25 -5.32 -2.04
CA ARG A 96 6.36 -6.00 -2.74
C ARG A 96 5.91 -6.74 -3.99
N CYS A 97 4.74 -7.39 -3.93
CA CYS A 97 4.16 -8.06 -5.09
C CYS A 97 3.88 -7.07 -6.23
N ILE A 98 3.32 -5.90 -5.92
CA ILE A 98 3.03 -4.86 -6.92
C ILE A 98 4.33 -4.33 -7.54
N LEU A 99 5.34 -4.02 -6.73
CA LEU A 99 6.62 -3.49 -7.21
C LEU A 99 7.49 -4.50 -7.97
N THR A 100 7.09 -5.77 -8.03
CA THR A 100 7.74 -6.75 -8.92
C THR A 100 7.44 -6.43 -10.40
N ASP A 101 6.37 -5.67 -10.68
CA ASP A 101 6.07 -5.24 -12.03
C ASP A 101 7.00 -4.11 -12.51
N LYS A 102 7.77 -4.38 -13.56
CA LYS A 102 8.79 -3.48 -14.12
C LYS A 102 8.25 -2.14 -14.63
N ARG A 103 6.93 -2.00 -14.85
CA ARG A 103 6.32 -0.73 -15.25
C ARG A 103 6.33 0.29 -14.12
N ILE A 104 6.42 -0.16 -12.88
CA ILE A 104 6.48 0.69 -11.70
C ILE A 104 7.94 0.96 -11.39
N GLY A 105 8.43 2.14 -11.77
CA GLY A 105 9.79 2.56 -11.43
C GLY A 105 9.90 2.82 -9.92
N PRO A 106 10.80 2.14 -9.17
CA PRO A 106 10.88 2.27 -7.71
C PRO A 106 11.05 3.72 -7.24
N GLN A 107 11.97 4.48 -7.86
CA GLN A 107 12.21 5.88 -7.49
C GLN A 107 10.99 6.79 -7.74
N ARG A 108 10.26 6.55 -8.83
CA ARG A 108 9.03 7.30 -9.15
C ARG A 108 7.91 6.96 -8.17
N PHE A 109 7.81 5.68 -7.81
CA PHE A 109 6.87 5.21 -6.80
C PHE A 109 7.14 5.86 -5.44
N ASP A 110 8.38 5.78 -4.95
CA ASP A 110 8.74 6.31 -3.63
C ASP A 110 8.45 7.80 -3.53
N ARG A 111 8.84 8.57 -4.57
CA ARG A 111 8.53 10.01 -4.66
C ARG A 111 7.03 10.27 -4.65
N ALA A 112 6.26 9.54 -5.45
CA ALA A 112 4.80 9.71 -5.50
C ALA A 112 4.12 9.41 -4.16
N ILE A 113 4.62 8.44 -3.40
CA ILE A 113 4.09 8.15 -2.06
C ILE A 113 4.45 9.24 -1.07
N GLN A 114 5.67 9.78 -1.12
CA GLN A 114 6.09 10.91 -0.29
C GLN A 114 5.26 12.16 -0.60
N ASP A 115 5.12 12.51 -1.88
CA ASP A 115 4.31 13.66 -2.29
C ASP A 115 2.83 13.47 -1.93
N TYR A 116 2.30 12.24 -1.99
CA TYR A 116 0.92 11.97 -1.59
C TYR A 116 0.71 12.06 -0.08
N ASP A 117 1.66 11.59 0.72
CA ASP A 117 1.66 11.68 2.19
C ASP A 117 1.53 13.14 2.65
N GLU A 118 2.28 14.06 2.04
CA GLU A 118 2.23 15.49 2.38
C GLU A 118 0.87 16.15 2.10
N THR A 119 0.08 15.60 1.19
CA THR A 119 -1.27 16.12 0.89
C THR A 119 -2.32 15.73 1.92
N ILE A 120 -2.05 14.74 2.76
CA ILE A 120 -3.01 14.23 3.74
C ILE A 120 -2.75 14.93 5.07
N LYS A 121 -3.78 15.63 5.57
CA LYS A 121 -3.78 16.23 6.90
C LYS A 121 -4.53 15.34 7.87
N ILE A 122 -3.88 15.00 8.97
CA ILE A 122 -4.43 14.30 10.13
C ILE A 122 -4.28 15.16 11.38
#